data_AF-A0A7C6CPF3-F1
#
_entry.id   AF-A0A7C6CPF3-F1
#
_cell.length_a   1.000
_cell.length_b   1.000
_cell.length_c   1.000
_cell.angle_alpha   90.00
_cell.angle_beta   90.00
_cell.angle_gamma   90.00
#
_symmetry.space_group_name_H-M   'P 1'
#
loop_
_entity.id
_entity.type
_entity.pdbx_description
1 polymer ?
#
loop_
_entity_poly.entity_id
_entity_poly.type
_entity_poly.pdbx_seq_one_letter_code
_entity_poly.pdbx_strand_id
1 'polypeptide(L)'
;MIQAKLIPSLDKCFPGTDIAGLSAIEEISVLRGERLSLQLAYRGKDPTKPRREWYTPRVSGRLAEYARLRLVDFVPSLMPAYPDRVDDNYLSTEPGLYPDLLSELPMRGMVPVLSFQTRCLWITIEIPDDLPGGTYELEVGLYSGDTAAATATARVMVIPARLPEGKMYVTQWLHCDCLADYYSVGIFSERHWGIIENFVRTAVANGINTLLTPVFTPPLDTAVGGERPTVQLVGVRVDGGEYSFDYTKLDRWLDMCGRTGIKYFEISHLFTQWGAAHAPKIVATVDGVEKRIFGWDTEAAGPEYTRFLRTFIPDFLEHMKSRGLDKRCIFHISDEPRLEHLEQYAKSRAVVADLLDGYTVADALSSFEFWGRGIVSTPIPSNNHIEPFLKAKVPGLWTYYCCSQGVDVSNRFFAMPGARTRAIGMQFYKYDIAGFLQWGYNFYFNQFSCDRVNPYLDSTGGYFVPSGDAYSVYPSHDGRALESMRIVHFFEALQDRRAMDLCGQYYGKERVVAEMERIIGEIKFSKCPGRSEELLAVRERINQLISEAVGG
;
A
#
# COMPACT_ATOMS: atom_id res chain seq x y z
N MET A 1 -14.51 -35.95 -8.06
CA MET A 1 -13.05 -35.77 -8.08
C MET A 1 -12.75 -34.28 -8.13
N ILE A 2 -11.85 -33.78 -7.27
CA ILE A 2 -11.47 -32.37 -7.21
C ILE A 2 -10.12 -32.20 -7.93
N GLN A 3 -9.98 -31.19 -8.76
CA GLN A 3 -8.68 -30.73 -9.24
C GLN A 3 -8.12 -29.73 -8.24
N ALA A 4 -6.85 -29.88 -7.85
CA ALA A 4 -6.15 -28.93 -7.00
C ALA A 4 -4.70 -28.79 -7.47
N LYS A 5 -4.13 -27.59 -7.41
CA LYS A 5 -2.74 -27.29 -7.78
C LYS A 5 -2.20 -26.14 -6.92
N LEU A 6 -0.99 -26.29 -6.38
CA LEU A 6 -0.26 -25.17 -5.77
C LEU A 6 0.36 -24.31 -6.87
N ILE A 7 0.09 -23.01 -6.82
CA ILE A 7 0.48 -22.03 -7.84
C ILE A 7 1.12 -20.79 -7.16
N PRO A 8 1.83 -19.94 -7.92
CA PRO A 8 2.35 -18.67 -7.41
C PRO A 8 1.28 -17.79 -6.74
N SER A 9 1.70 -16.99 -5.76
CA SER A 9 0.88 -15.89 -5.23
C SER A 9 0.49 -14.86 -6.29
N LEU A 10 1.32 -14.70 -7.33
CA LEU A 10 1.20 -13.67 -8.37
C LEU A 10 0.08 -13.93 -9.39
N ASP A 11 -0.34 -15.19 -9.52
CA ASP A 11 -1.35 -15.59 -10.50
C ASP A 11 -2.76 -15.24 -10.02
N LYS A 12 -3.57 -14.66 -10.90
CA LYS A 12 -4.97 -14.29 -10.61
C LYS A 12 -5.90 -15.25 -11.34
N CYS A 13 -6.50 -16.19 -10.61
CA CYS A 13 -7.45 -17.14 -11.17
C CYS A 13 -8.85 -16.53 -11.24
N PHE A 14 -9.36 -16.31 -12.45
CA PHE A 14 -10.75 -15.95 -12.71
C PHE A 14 -11.67 -17.17 -12.54
N PRO A 15 -13.00 -16.98 -12.42
CA PRO A 15 -13.94 -18.10 -12.29
C PRO A 15 -13.78 -19.19 -13.36
N GLY A 16 -13.45 -18.80 -14.60
CA GLY A 16 -13.28 -19.70 -15.74
C GLY A 16 -11.85 -20.25 -15.93
N THR A 17 -10.88 -19.87 -15.09
CA THR A 17 -9.47 -20.29 -15.26
C THR A 17 -9.34 -21.82 -15.27
N ASP A 18 -8.65 -22.35 -16.28
CA ASP A 18 -8.30 -23.77 -16.33
C ASP A 18 -7.06 -24.06 -15.48
N ILE A 19 -7.26 -24.82 -14.40
CA ILE A 19 -6.18 -25.19 -13.46
C ILE A 19 -5.12 -26.04 -14.16
N ALA A 20 -5.46 -26.80 -15.20
CA ALA A 20 -4.49 -27.64 -15.90
C ALA A 20 -3.39 -26.80 -16.57
N GLY A 21 -3.75 -25.62 -17.12
CA GLY A 21 -2.84 -24.70 -17.79
C GLY A 21 -1.98 -23.83 -16.87
N LEU A 22 -2.23 -23.83 -15.55
CA LEU A 22 -1.43 -23.05 -14.60
C LEU A 22 -0.07 -23.70 -14.31
N SER A 23 0.96 -22.87 -14.12
CA SER A 23 2.29 -23.31 -13.68
C SER A 23 2.24 -23.73 -12.20
N ALA A 24 2.70 -24.95 -11.90
CA ALA A 24 2.75 -25.44 -10.52
C ALA A 24 4.00 -24.92 -9.79
N ILE A 25 3.88 -24.69 -8.48
CA ILE A 25 5.04 -24.51 -7.59
C ILE A 25 5.40 -25.87 -7.01
N GLU A 26 6.51 -26.45 -7.46
CA GLU A 26 7.07 -27.68 -6.91
C GLU A 26 8.12 -27.39 -5.81
N GLU A 27 8.81 -26.26 -5.94
CA GLU A 27 9.85 -25.81 -5.02
C GLU A 27 9.89 -24.28 -4.96
N ILE A 28 10.15 -23.73 -3.79
CA ILE A 28 10.36 -22.29 -3.55
C ILE A 28 11.33 -22.09 -2.39
N SER A 29 12.16 -21.04 -2.46
CA SER A 29 13.08 -20.69 -1.38
C SER A 29 12.66 -19.42 -0.64
N VAL A 30 13.00 -19.34 0.64
CA VAL A 30 12.58 -18.26 1.53
C VAL A 30 13.64 -18.02 2.61
N LEU A 31 13.77 -16.76 3.06
CA LEU A 31 14.65 -16.38 4.15
C LEU A 31 13.93 -16.47 5.50
N ARG A 32 14.70 -16.48 6.60
CA ARG A 32 14.13 -16.35 7.95
C ARG A 32 13.54 -14.95 8.14
N GLY A 33 12.39 -14.86 8.81
CA GLY A 33 11.67 -13.60 9.04
C GLY A 33 10.97 -13.05 7.79
N GLU A 34 10.86 -13.84 6.72
CA GLU A 34 10.13 -13.50 5.50
C GLU A 34 8.72 -14.13 5.54
N ARG A 35 7.74 -13.42 4.99
CA ARG A 35 6.40 -13.94 4.73
C ARG A 35 6.38 -14.59 3.34
N LEU A 36 6.15 -15.89 3.29
CA LEU A 36 5.88 -16.62 2.06
C LEU A 36 4.38 -16.60 1.75
N SER A 37 4.00 -16.33 0.49
CA SER A 37 2.62 -16.49 0.02
C SER A 37 2.54 -17.42 -1.19
N LEU A 38 1.51 -18.27 -1.21
CA LEU A 38 1.20 -19.22 -2.27
C LEU A 38 -0.32 -19.32 -2.43
N GLN A 39 -0.79 -19.98 -3.49
CA GLN A 39 -2.22 -20.29 -3.64
C GLN A 39 -2.44 -21.76 -3.93
N LEU A 40 -3.52 -22.33 -3.38
CA LEU A 40 -4.10 -23.57 -3.86
C LEU A 40 -5.28 -23.23 -4.77
N ALA A 41 -5.11 -23.40 -6.08
CA ALA A 41 -6.22 -23.32 -7.03
C ALA A 41 -6.96 -24.65 -7.06
N TYR A 42 -8.30 -24.62 -6.96
CA TYR A 42 -9.11 -25.84 -6.91
C TYR A 42 -10.48 -25.70 -7.60
N ARG A 43 -11.00 -26.82 -8.10
CA ARG A 43 -12.28 -26.91 -8.81
C ARG A 43 -12.85 -28.34 -8.76
N GLY A 44 -14.17 -28.48 -8.71
CA GLY A 44 -14.84 -29.78 -8.87
C GLY A 44 -14.82 -30.25 -10.33
N LYS A 45 -14.59 -31.54 -10.59
CA LYS A 45 -14.59 -32.08 -11.97
C LYS A 45 -15.93 -32.64 -12.44
N ASP A 46 -16.90 -32.80 -11.54
CA ASP A 46 -18.14 -33.52 -11.83
C ASP A 46 -19.25 -32.56 -12.25
N PRO A 47 -19.52 -32.39 -13.56
CA PRO A 47 -20.57 -31.48 -14.04
C PRO A 47 -21.97 -31.95 -13.63
N THR A 48 -22.13 -33.21 -13.23
CA THR A 48 -23.41 -33.79 -12.79
C THR A 48 -23.72 -33.52 -11.33
N LYS A 49 -22.79 -32.90 -10.58
CA LYS A 49 -23.03 -32.35 -9.25
C LYS A 49 -23.41 -30.88 -9.35
N PRO A 50 -24.70 -30.52 -9.46
CA PRO A 50 -25.14 -29.15 -9.67
C PRO A 50 -25.01 -28.26 -8.42
N ARG A 51 -24.65 -28.84 -7.26
CA ARG A 51 -24.57 -28.14 -5.97
C ARG A 51 -23.12 -28.03 -5.51
N ARG A 52 -22.83 -26.95 -4.78
CA ARG A 52 -21.57 -26.77 -4.07
C ARG A 52 -21.38 -27.87 -3.01
N GLU A 53 -20.15 -28.37 -2.92
CA GLU A 53 -19.69 -29.24 -1.83
C GLU A 53 -18.78 -28.42 -0.90
N TRP A 54 -18.74 -28.74 0.39
CA TRP A 54 -17.94 -28.03 1.39
C TRP A 54 -16.81 -28.91 1.90
N TYR A 55 -15.60 -28.35 1.95
CA TYR A 55 -14.41 -29.06 2.41
C TYR A 55 -13.66 -28.23 3.44
N THR A 56 -13.04 -28.90 4.41
CA THR A 56 -12.13 -28.27 5.37
C THR A 56 -10.72 -28.26 4.76
N PRO A 57 -10.11 -27.09 4.51
CA PRO A 57 -8.74 -27.04 4.08
C PRO A 57 -7.80 -27.27 5.28
N ARG A 58 -6.69 -27.98 5.05
CA ARG A 58 -5.66 -28.24 6.06
C ARG A 58 -4.29 -28.03 5.45
N VAL A 59 -3.37 -27.45 6.23
CA VAL A 59 -1.94 -27.45 5.95
C VAL A 59 -1.30 -28.50 6.85
N SER A 60 -0.44 -29.34 6.30
CA SER A 60 0.29 -30.38 7.02
C SER A 60 1.79 -30.18 6.90
N GLY A 61 2.54 -30.80 7.82
CA GLY A 61 4.00 -30.65 7.92
C GLY A 61 4.44 -29.58 8.91
N ARG A 62 5.75 -29.36 9.01
CA ARG A 62 6.36 -28.48 10.01
C ARG A 62 6.04 -26.99 9.83
N LEU A 63 5.59 -26.60 8.64
CA LEU A 63 5.18 -25.22 8.35
C LEU A 63 3.72 -24.93 8.71
N ALA A 64 2.94 -25.94 9.10
CA ALA A 64 1.50 -25.81 9.31
C ALA A 64 1.14 -24.83 10.45
N GLU A 65 1.91 -24.81 11.54
CA GLU A 65 1.67 -23.90 12.67
C GLU A 65 1.93 -22.42 12.33
N TYR A 66 2.72 -22.16 11.30
CA TYR A 66 3.02 -20.81 10.80
C TYR A 66 2.12 -20.39 9.62
N ALA A 67 1.26 -21.31 9.17
CA ALA A 67 0.42 -21.11 8.00
C ALA A 67 -0.94 -20.54 8.36
N ARG A 68 -1.39 -19.54 7.60
CA ARG A 68 -2.74 -19.00 7.63
C ARG A 68 -3.41 -19.19 6.28
N LEU A 69 -4.63 -19.70 6.30
CA LEU A 69 -5.46 -19.90 5.11
C LEU A 69 -6.56 -18.84 5.02
N ARG A 70 -6.74 -18.28 3.83
CA ARG A 70 -7.79 -17.32 3.48
C ARG A 70 -8.40 -17.69 2.14
N LEU A 71 -9.64 -17.28 1.90
CA LEU A 71 -10.28 -17.47 0.61
C LEU A 71 -9.95 -16.27 -0.29
N VAL A 72 -9.62 -16.54 -1.55
CA VAL A 72 -9.56 -15.50 -2.57
C VAL A 72 -10.97 -15.32 -3.13
N ASP A 73 -11.62 -14.23 -2.74
CA ASP A 73 -12.95 -13.86 -3.21
C ASP A 73 -12.91 -12.91 -4.41
N PHE A 74 -13.98 -12.98 -5.18
CA PHE A 74 -14.16 -12.15 -6.35
C PHE A 74 -14.89 -10.86 -6.01
N VAL A 75 -14.42 -9.75 -6.56
CA VAL A 75 -14.99 -8.42 -6.38
C VAL A 75 -15.36 -7.85 -7.75
N PRO A 76 -16.49 -7.14 -7.89
CA PRO A 76 -16.85 -6.49 -9.14
C PRO A 76 -15.84 -5.43 -9.56
N SER A 77 -15.45 -5.48 -10.83
CA SER A 77 -14.65 -4.49 -11.54
C SER A 77 -15.48 -3.95 -12.68
N LEU A 78 -16.04 -2.75 -12.51
CA LEU A 78 -16.86 -2.10 -13.54
C LEU A 78 -16.02 -1.31 -14.55
N MET A 79 -14.81 -0.90 -14.15
CA MET A 79 -13.84 -0.22 -15.01
C MET A 79 -12.44 -0.76 -14.72
N PRO A 80 -12.03 -1.89 -15.33
CA PRO A 80 -10.76 -2.53 -15.03
C PRO A 80 -9.52 -1.74 -15.49
N ALA A 81 -9.69 -0.89 -16.51
CA ALA A 81 -8.66 -0.03 -17.08
C ALA A 81 -9.29 1.26 -17.65
N TYR A 82 -8.49 2.31 -17.84
CA TYR A 82 -8.90 3.41 -18.71
C TYR A 82 -8.78 2.99 -20.18
N PRO A 83 -9.78 3.28 -21.04
CA PRO A 83 -9.75 2.86 -22.45
C PRO A 83 -8.56 3.37 -23.26
N ASP A 84 -8.03 4.55 -22.92
CA ASP A 84 -6.89 5.21 -23.59
C ASP A 84 -5.53 4.89 -22.94
N ARG A 85 -5.51 4.12 -21.85
CA ARG A 85 -4.29 3.85 -21.05
C ARG A 85 -4.22 2.37 -20.67
N VAL A 86 -4.02 1.54 -21.68
CA VAL A 86 -3.92 0.09 -21.58
C VAL A 86 -2.78 -0.41 -22.47
N ASP A 87 -2.07 -1.42 -22.00
CA ASP A 87 -1.03 -2.15 -22.74
C ASP A 87 -1.36 -3.65 -22.77
N ASP A 88 -0.50 -4.45 -23.41
CA ASP A 88 -0.69 -5.89 -23.53
C ASP A 88 -0.51 -6.66 -22.20
N ASN A 89 -0.12 -5.98 -21.12
CA ASN A 89 0.15 -6.56 -19.80
C ASN A 89 -1.03 -6.36 -18.82
N TYR A 90 -2.24 -6.56 -19.34
CA TYR A 90 -3.49 -6.67 -18.60
C TYR A 90 -4.05 -8.09 -18.73
N LEU A 91 -4.58 -8.62 -17.63
CA LEU A 91 -5.25 -9.93 -17.63
C LEU A 91 -6.60 -9.89 -18.37
N SER A 92 -7.29 -8.76 -18.28
CA SER A 92 -8.57 -8.51 -18.94
C SER A 92 -8.90 -7.01 -18.85
N THR A 93 -9.49 -6.46 -19.90
CA THR A 93 -10.05 -5.09 -19.91
C THR A 93 -11.57 -5.07 -19.77
N GLU A 94 -12.20 -6.24 -19.75
CA GLU A 94 -13.66 -6.40 -19.69
C GLU A 94 -14.20 -6.26 -18.25
N PRO A 95 -15.32 -5.56 -18.04
CA PRO A 95 -16.00 -5.56 -16.76
C PRO A 95 -16.37 -6.97 -16.30
N GLY A 96 -16.27 -7.24 -14.99
CA GLY A 96 -16.54 -8.58 -14.47
C GLY A 96 -16.13 -8.79 -13.02
N LEU A 97 -16.03 -10.05 -12.64
CA LEU A 97 -15.61 -10.48 -11.30
C LEU A 97 -14.10 -10.81 -11.31
N TYR A 98 -13.33 -10.08 -10.50
CA TYR A 98 -11.87 -10.21 -10.43
C TYR A 98 -11.44 -10.74 -9.06
N PRO A 99 -10.46 -11.65 -8.99
CA PRO A 99 -9.92 -12.13 -7.71
C PRO A 99 -9.09 -11.01 -7.06
N ASP A 100 -9.45 -10.62 -5.84
CA ASP A 100 -8.66 -9.62 -5.09
C ASP A 100 -8.78 -9.74 -3.58
N LEU A 101 -10.00 -9.90 -3.05
CA LEU A 101 -10.24 -9.90 -1.61
C LEU A 101 -9.70 -11.18 -0.95
N LEU A 102 -8.88 -11.05 0.09
CA LEU A 102 -8.47 -12.16 0.95
C LEU A 102 -9.38 -12.23 2.19
N SER A 103 -10.45 -13.00 2.09
CA SER A 103 -11.47 -13.14 3.14
C SER A 103 -11.15 -14.27 4.12
N GLU A 104 -11.70 -14.17 5.33
CA GLU A 104 -11.68 -15.29 6.29
C GLU A 104 -12.47 -16.48 5.72
N LEU A 105 -12.08 -17.70 6.11
CA LEU A 105 -12.74 -18.90 5.62
C LEU A 105 -14.22 -18.94 6.06
N PRO A 106 -15.17 -19.11 5.11
CA PRO A 106 -16.59 -19.17 5.43
C PRO A 106 -16.97 -20.45 6.18
N MET A 107 -18.24 -20.56 6.59
CA MET A 107 -18.84 -21.77 7.17
C MET A 107 -17.97 -22.48 8.23
N ARG A 108 -17.45 -21.72 9.21
CA ARG A 108 -16.60 -22.22 10.30
C ARG A 108 -15.31 -22.89 9.81
N GLY A 109 -14.61 -22.26 8.87
CA GLY A 109 -13.30 -22.73 8.40
C GLY A 109 -13.38 -23.71 7.22
N MET A 110 -14.44 -23.65 6.42
CA MET A 110 -14.60 -24.49 5.23
C MET A 110 -14.53 -23.67 3.95
N VAL A 111 -14.33 -24.34 2.82
CA VAL A 111 -14.37 -23.73 1.49
C VAL A 111 -15.39 -24.40 0.58
N PRO A 112 -16.03 -23.64 -0.33
CA PRO A 112 -16.93 -24.19 -1.32
C PRO A 112 -16.12 -24.71 -2.52
N VAL A 113 -16.41 -25.93 -2.96
CA VAL A 113 -15.92 -26.52 -4.21
C VAL A 113 -17.08 -26.61 -5.19
N LEU A 114 -16.87 -26.08 -6.39
CA LEU A 114 -17.87 -25.91 -7.44
C LEU A 114 -17.37 -26.55 -8.74
N SER A 115 -18.26 -27.17 -9.52
CA SER A 115 -17.87 -27.87 -10.75
C SER A 115 -17.53 -26.95 -11.93
N PHE A 116 -18.04 -25.72 -11.92
CA PHE A 116 -17.92 -24.77 -13.03
C PHE A 116 -17.14 -23.50 -12.67
N GLN A 117 -16.57 -23.44 -11.47
CA GLN A 117 -15.86 -22.27 -10.99
C GLN A 117 -14.55 -22.69 -10.32
N THR A 118 -13.45 -22.15 -10.83
CA THR A 118 -12.15 -22.20 -10.17
C THR A 118 -12.14 -21.23 -8.99
N ARG A 119 -11.63 -21.69 -7.86
CA ARG A 119 -11.47 -20.92 -6.63
C ARG A 119 -10.02 -21.05 -6.16
N CYS A 120 -9.55 -20.08 -5.38
CA CYS A 120 -8.22 -20.13 -4.78
C CYS A 120 -8.30 -19.98 -3.26
N LEU A 121 -7.49 -20.77 -2.57
CA LEU A 121 -7.12 -20.56 -1.18
C LEU A 121 -5.78 -19.85 -1.16
N TRP A 122 -5.71 -18.69 -0.53
CA TRP A 122 -4.48 -17.99 -0.25
C TRP A 122 -3.81 -18.60 0.98
N ILE A 123 -2.54 -18.95 0.85
CA ILE A 123 -1.72 -19.54 1.90
C ILE A 123 -0.65 -18.51 2.25
N THR A 124 -0.61 -18.09 3.51
CA THR A 124 0.46 -17.23 4.04
C THR A 124 1.24 -18.02 5.07
N ILE A 125 2.56 -18.05 4.98
CA ILE A 125 3.45 -18.71 5.94
C ILE A 125 4.43 -17.68 6.47
N GLU A 126 4.34 -17.35 7.76
CA GLU A 126 5.27 -16.44 8.42
C GLU A 126 6.51 -17.22 8.87
N ILE A 127 7.63 -17.11 8.18
CA ILE A 127 8.82 -17.91 8.49
C ILE A 127 9.48 -17.36 9.76
N PRO A 128 9.56 -18.14 10.85
CA PRO A 128 10.18 -17.68 12.08
C PRO A 128 11.67 -17.40 11.89
N ASP A 129 12.13 -16.46 12.69
CA ASP A 129 13.52 -16.04 12.75
C ASP A 129 14.50 -17.12 13.20
N ASP A 130 14.02 -18.09 13.96
CA ASP A 130 14.76 -19.18 14.59
C ASP A 130 14.50 -20.55 13.93
N LEU A 131 13.66 -20.62 12.89
CA LEU A 131 13.41 -21.86 12.16
C LEU A 131 14.74 -22.37 11.56
N PRO A 132 15.15 -23.63 11.80
CA PRO A 132 16.36 -24.18 11.22
C PRO A 132 16.36 -24.06 9.69
N GLY A 133 17.54 -23.84 9.10
CA GLY A 133 17.67 -23.89 7.65
C GLY A 133 17.46 -25.32 7.14
N GLY A 134 16.95 -25.46 5.93
CA GLY A 134 16.71 -26.75 5.28
C GLY A 134 15.43 -26.78 4.46
N THR A 135 15.17 -27.94 3.86
CA THR A 135 13.98 -28.16 3.04
C THR A 135 12.85 -28.75 3.86
N TYR A 136 11.67 -28.14 3.77
CA TYR A 136 10.44 -28.59 4.40
C TYR A 136 9.41 -28.96 3.35
N GLU A 137 8.68 -30.05 3.57
CA GLU A 137 7.51 -30.39 2.75
C GLU A 137 6.29 -29.58 3.23
N LEU A 138 5.63 -28.92 2.29
CA LEU A 138 4.36 -28.24 2.47
C LEU A 138 3.28 -29.06 1.76
N GLU A 139 2.35 -29.63 2.52
CA GLU A 139 1.14 -30.25 1.96
C GLU A 139 -0.08 -29.39 2.29
N VAL A 140 -0.89 -29.10 1.28
CA VAL A 140 -2.19 -28.43 1.45
C VAL A 140 -3.27 -29.32 0.84
N GLY A 141 -4.31 -29.61 1.62
CA GLY A 141 -5.37 -30.51 1.20
C GLY A 141 -6.78 -30.01 1.54
N LEU A 142 -7.76 -30.53 0.80
CA LEU A 142 -9.19 -30.33 1.02
C LEU A 142 -9.80 -31.63 1.55
N TYR A 143 -10.44 -31.58 2.71
CA TYR A 143 -10.91 -32.76 3.43
C TYR A 143 -12.43 -32.78 3.61
N SER A 144 -13.01 -33.97 3.49
CA SER A 144 -14.38 -34.27 3.91
C SER A 144 -14.31 -35.19 5.13
N GLY A 145 -14.55 -34.63 6.32
CA GLY A 145 -14.17 -35.29 7.56
C GLY A 145 -12.65 -35.53 7.60
N ASP A 146 -12.24 -36.78 7.74
CA ASP A 146 -10.82 -37.18 7.72
C ASP A 146 -10.35 -37.72 6.37
N THR A 147 -11.23 -37.79 5.38
CA THR A 147 -10.86 -38.26 4.03
C THR A 147 -10.37 -37.08 3.19
N ALA A 148 -9.13 -37.17 2.71
CA ALA A 148 -8.58 -36.21 1.75
C ALA A 148 -9.29 -36.35 0.40
N ALA A 149 -9.92 -35.28 -0.08
CA ALA A 149 -10.58 -35.22 -1.37
C ALA A 149 -9.66 -34.71 -2.50
N ALA A 150 -8.67 -33.89 -2.13
CA ALA A 150 -7.52 -33.52 -2.96
C ALA A 150 -6.38 -33.02 -2.07
N THR A 151 -5.14 -33.22 -2.51
CA THR A 151 -3.92 -32.67 -1.89
C THR A 151 -3.00 -32.12 -2.98
N ALA A 152 -2.15 -31.18 -2.60
CA ALA A 152 -1.05 -30.69 -3.42
C ALA A 152 0.15 -30.41 -2.51
N THR A 153 1.36 -30.67 -3.01
CA THR A 153 2.61 -30.56 -2.26
C THR A 153 3.61 -29.65 -2.94
N ALA A 154 4.46 -29.00 -2.15
CA ALA A 154 5.60 -28.22 -2.59
C ALA A 154 6.75 -28.34 -1.58
N ARG A 155 7.99 -28.15 -2.03
CA ARG A 155 9.17 -28.06 -1.16
C ARG A 155 9.48 -26.59 -0.87
N VAL A 156 9.67 -26.26 0.41
CA VAL A 156 10.06 -24.93 0.86
C VAL A 156 11.48 -25.00 1.41
N MET A 157 12.43 -24.37 0.73
CA MET A 157 13.82 -24.26 1.18
C MET A 157 13.99 -23.02 2.04
N VAL A 158 14.16 -23.21 3.35
CA VAL A 158 14.46 -22.13 4.29
C VAL A 158 15.97 -21.91 4.31
N ILE A 159 16.39 -20.76 3.79
CA ILE A 159 17.79 -20.34 3.79
C ILE A 159 18.13 -19.82 5.19
N PRO A 160 19.26 -20.24 5.81
CA PRO A 160 19.63 -19.86 7.17
C PRO A 160 20.11 -18.40 7.30
N ALA A 161 19.61 -17.49 6.47
CA ALA A 161 19.85 -16.06 6.49
C ALA A 161 18.56 -15.30 6.83
N ARG A 162 18.69 -14.24 7.63
CA ARG A 162 17.57 -13.40 8.07
C ARG A 162 17.31 -12.31 7.04
N LEU A 163 16.06 -12.12 6.65
CA LEU A 163 15.64 -10.99 5.83
C LEU A 163 15.87 -9.69 6.62
N PRO A 164 16.77 -8.78 6.17
CA PRO A 164 17.11 -7.58 6.94
C PRO A 164 15.93 -6.63 7.00
N GLU A 165 15.93 -5.69 7.93
CA GLU A 165 14.89 -4.65 7.99
C GLU A 165 14.96 -3.71 6.76
N GLY A 166 13.80 -3.29 6.25
CA GLY A 166 13.71 -2.36 5.13
C GLY A 166 14.10 -0.93 5.53
N LYS A 167 14.78 -0.22 4.61
CA LYS A 167 15.23 1.17 4.79
C LYS A 167 14.33 2.21 4.10
N MET A 168 13.41 1.76 3.25
CA MET A 168 12.54 2.66 2.50
C MET A 168 11.44 3.25 3.37
N TYR A 169 11.07 4.49 3.09
CA TYR A 169 9.81 5.07 3.56
C TYR A 169 8.67 4.54 2.70
N VAL A 170 7.67 3.93 3.32
CA VAL A 170 6.50 3.40 2.59
C VAL A 170 5.25 3.97 3.22
N THR A 171 4.54 4.77 2.44
CA THR A 171 3.25 5.35 2.80
C THR A 171 2.17 4.86 1.85
N GLN A 172 1.02 4.52 2.42
CA GLN A 172 -0.23 4.48 1.69
C GLN A 172 -1.26 5.21 2.53
N TRP A 173 -1.89 6.24 1.97
CA TRP A 173 -2.62 7.19 2.82
C TRP A 173 -3.88 6.58 3.44
N LEU A 174 -3.89 6.60 4.78
CA LEU A 174 -5.01 6.20 5.62
C LEU A 174 -6.02 7.34 5.72
N HIS A 175 -7.26 7.08 5.31
CA HIS A 175 -8.38 8.02 5.36
C HIS A 175 -9.28 7.70 6.55
N CYS A 176 -9.08 8.39 7.68
CA CYS A 176 -9.83 8.13 8.91
C CYS A 176 -11.32 8.49 8.77
N ASP A 177 -11.64 9.55 8.04
CA ASP A 177 -13.02 9.92 7.75
C ASP A 177 -13.77 8.85 6.95
N CYS A 178 -13.14 8.21 5.96
CA CYS A 178 -13.74 7.07 5.25
C CYS A 178 -14.07 5.91 6.21
N LEU A 179 -13.27 5.68 7.26
CA LEU A 179 -13.55 4.66 8.27
C LEU A 179 -14.74 5.05 9.14
N ALA A 180 -14.74 6.27 9.68
CA ALA A 180 -15.86 6.77 10.47
C ALA A 180 -17.18 6.72 9.69
N ASP A 181 -17.13 7.09 8.41
CA ASP A 181 -18.27 7.10 7.51
C ASP A 181 -18.78 5.68 7.20
N TYR A 182 -17.92 4.79 6.72
CA TYR A 182 -18.28 3.42 6.37
C TYR A 182 -18.88 2.65 7.57
N TYR A 183 -18.27 2.81 8.75
CA TYR A 183 -18.75 2.15 9.96
C TYR A 183 -19.86 2.92 10.69
N SER A 184 -20.23 4.11 10.20
CA SER A 184 -21.24 4.99 10.81
C SER A 184 -20.97 5.27 12.29
N VAL A 185 -19.73 5.66 12.62
CA VAL A 185 -19.29 6.00 13.97
C VAL A 185 -18.78 7.44 14.06
N GLY A 186 -18.85 8.05 15.24
CA GLY A 186 -18.36 9.41 15.44
C GLY A 186 -16.85 9.51 15.26
N ILE A 187 -16.38 10.60 14.64
CA ILE A 187 -14.95 10.89 14.48
C ILE A 187 -14.28 10.89 15.86
N PHE A 188 -13.19 10.15 15.95
CA PHE A 188 -12.39 9.91 17.16
C PHE A 188 -13.17 9.42 18.40
N SER A 189 -14.34 8.80 18.20
CA SER A 189 -14.96 7.97 19.24
C SER A 189 -14.07 6.78 19.59
N GLU A 190 -14.27 6.15 20.76
CA GLU A 190 -13.51 4.96 21.16
C GLU A 190 -13.58 3.83 20.13
N ARG A 191 -14.76 3.64 19.52
CA ARG A 191 -14.92 2.67 18.44
C ARG A 191 -14.09 3.04 17.21
N HIS A 192 -14.07 4.32 16.84
CA HIS A 192 -13.28 4.80 15.70
C HIS A 192 -11.78 4.62 15.94
N TRP A 193 -11.27 4.93 17.15
CA TRP A 193 -9.87 4.67 17.51
C TRP A 193 -9.50 3.18 17.38
N GLY A 194 -10.38 2.28 17.84
CA GLY A 194 -10.16 0.84 17.68
C GLY A 194 -10.10 0.40 16.21
N ILE A 195 -10.96 0.96 15.35
CA ILE A 195 -10.93 0.68 13.91
C ILE A 195 -9.65 1.22 13.27
N ILE A 196 -9.27 2.47 13.55
CA ILE A 196 -8.02 3.07 13.08
C ILE A 196 -6.83 2.17 13.44
N GLU A 197 -6.72 1.76 14.71
CA GLU A 197 -5.59 0.94 15.16
C GLU A 197 -5.55 -0.42 14.43
N ASN A 198 -6.70 -1.06 14.18
CA ASN A 198 -6.76 -2.31 13.42
C ASN A 198 -6.29 -2.12 11.96
N PHE A 199 -6.67 -1.01 11.32
CA PHE A 199 -6.24 -0.68 9.98
C PHE A 199 -4.73 -0.38 9.93
N VAL A 200 -4.19 0.32 10.93
CA VAL A 200 -2.75 0.59 11.05
C VAL A 200 -1.96 -0.70 11.30
N ARG A 201 -2.45 -1.63 12.12
CA ARG A 201 -1.81 -2.95 12.29
C ARG A 201 -1.68 -3.71 10.98
N THR A 202 -2.73 -3.68 10.16
CA THR A 202 -2.71 -4.31 8.83
C THR A 202 -1.75 -3.58 7.88
N ALA A 203 -1.65 -2.26 7.99
CA ALA A 203 -0.72 -1.45 7.21
C ALA A 203 0.74 -1.84 7.53
N VAL A 204 1.10 -1.88 8.82
CA VAL A 204 2.44 -2.28 9.28
C VAL A 204 2.77 -3.72 8.88
N ALA A 205 1.80 -4.63 9.02
CA ALA A 205 1.96 -6.02 8.60
C ALA A 205 2.23 -6.16 7.09
N ASN A 206 1.95 -5.13 6.28
CA ASN A 206 2.22 -5.06 4.84
C ASN A 206 3.33 -4.05 4.49
N GLY A 207 4.19 -3.71 5.46
CA GLY A 207 5.39 -2.91 5.23
C GLY A 207 5.19 -1.39 5.18
N ILE A 208 3.96 -0.89 5.40
CA ILE A 208 3.71 0.55 5.56
C ILE A 208 4.30 0.99 6.90
N ASN A 209 5.27 1.90 6.87
CA ASN A 209 5.99 2.39 8.05
C ASN A 209 5.90 3.90 8.23
N THR A 210 5.28 4.58 7.27
CA THR A 210 5.08 6.03 7.23
C THR A 210 3.58 6.27 7.14
N LEU A 211 3.03 7.05 8.07
CA LEU A 211 1.58 7.23 8.19
C LEU A 211 1.18 8.69 8.05
N LEU A 212 0.25 8.95 7.14
CA LEU A 212 -0.44 10.24 7.04
C LEU A 212 -1.10 10.56 8.38
N THR A 213 -0.62 11.61 9.03
CA THR A 213 -1.00 12.07 10.36
C THR A 213 -1.84 13.34 10.17
N PRO A 214 -3.18 13.24 10.33
CA PRO A 214 -4.10 14.35 10.10
C PRO A 214 -4.06 15.35 11.26
N VAL A 215 -2.95 16.07 11.38
CA VAL A 215 -2.78 17.20 12.30
C VAL A 215 -3.94 18.18 12.12
N PHE A 216 -4.25 18.50 10.86
CA PHE A 216 -5.50 19.11 10.42
C PHE A 216 -6.19 18.22 9.38
N THR A 217 -7.43 18.57 9.02
CA THR A 217 -8.23 17.79 8.06
C THR A 217 -7.51 17.78 6.70
N PRO A 218 -7.07 16.60 6.20
CA PRO A 218 -6.33 16.55 4.94
C PRO A 218 -7.17 17.10 3.78
N PRO A 219 -6.63 18.02 2.96
CA PRO A 219 -7.36 18.63 1.85
C PRO A 219 -7.30 17.78 0.57
N LEU A 220 -7.31 16.46 0.71
CA LEU A 220 -7.06 15.50 -0.37
C LEU A 220 -8.35 15.12 -1.07
N ASP A 221 -8.33 15.12 -2.40
CA ASP A 221 -9.45 14.80 -3.30
C ASP A 221 -10.79 15.34 -2.78
N THR A 222 -10.84 16.65 -2.53
CA THR A 222 -12.01 17.37 -2.02
C THR A 222 -12.42 18.42 -3.03
N ALA A 223 -13.72 18.50 -3.34
CA ALA A 223 -14.24 19.51 -4.26
C ALA A 223 -13.86 20.93 -3.80
N VAL A 224 -13.55 21.82 -4.74
CA VAL A 224 -13.31 23.24 -4.43
C VAL A 224 -14.57 23.81 -3.76
N GLY A 225 -14.42 24.35 -2.55
CA GLY A 225 -15.52 24.83 -1.72
C GLY A 225 -16.29 23.74 -0.98
N GLY A 226 -16.00 22.46 -1.22
CA GLY A 226 -16.55 21.32 -0.50
C GLY A 226 -15.79 21.00 0.78
N GLU A 227 -16.36 20.11 1.60
CA GLU A 227 -15.76 19.68 2.86
C GLU A 227 -15.92 18.17 3.06
N ARG A 228 -14.87 17.55 3.60
CA ARG A 228 -14.90 16.21 4.18
C ARG A 228 -15.22 16.28 5.69
N PRO A 229 -15.65 15.18 6.33
CA PRO A 229 -15.75 15.10 7.78
C PRO A 229 -14.45 15.57 8.45
N THR A 230 -14.56 16.42 9.48
CA THR A 230 -13.39 17.01 10.14
C THR A 230 -12.57 15.94 10.85
N VAL A 231 -11.35 15.68 10.38
CA VAL A 231 -10.37 14.80 11.03
C VAL A 231 -9.17 15.66 11.42
N GLN A 232 -9.15 16.10 12.67
CA GLN A 232 -8.14 17.03 13.17
C GLN A 232 -7.62 16.55 14.52
N LEU A 233 -6.35 16.15 14.57
CA LEU A 233 -5.68 15.65 15.77
C LEU A 233 -5.24 16.79 16.71
N VAL A 234 -4.96 17.97 16.19
CA VAL A 234 -4.58 19.13 17.02
C VAL A 234 -5.78 20.02 17.26
N GLY A 235 -6.19 20.16 18.52
CA GLY A 235 -7.20 21.14 18.89
C GLY A 235 -6.64 22.56 18.75
N VAL A 236 -7.45 23.49 18.26
CA VAL A 236 -7.09 24.90 18.15
C VAL A 236 -8.05 25.71 19.00
N ARG A 237 -7.53 26.61 19.84
CA ARG A 237 -8.31 27.58 20.60
C ARG A 237 -7.87 28.99 20.23
N VAL A 238 -8.83 29.90 20.16
CA VAL A 238 -8.60 31.32 19.90
C VAL A 238 -9.28 32.13 21.00
N ASP A 239 -8.47 32.74 21.85
CA ASP A 239 -8.92 33.57 22.97
C ASP A 239 -8.31 34.96 22.81
N GLY A 240 -9.14 35.99 22.64
CA GLY A 240 -8.65 37.37 22.46
C GLY A 240 -7.76 37.58 21.23
N GLY A 241 -7.83 36.69 20.23
CA GLY A 241 -6.99 36.73 19.02
C GLY A 241 -5.66 35.98 19.12
N GLU A 242 -5.38 35.33 20.25
CA GLU A 242 -4.19 34.49 20.45
C GLU A 242 -4.52 33.01 20.24
N TYR A 243 -3.62 32.27 19.58
CA TYR A 243 -3.77 30.84 19.34
C TYR A 243 -3.14 30.02 20.46
N SER A 244 -3.84 28.97 20.90
CA SER A 244 -3.26 27.88 21.68
C SER A 244 -3.68 26.51 21.12
N PHE A 245 -2.84 25.50 21.36
CA PHE A 245 -2.98 24.19 20.74
C PHE A 245 -3.13 23.07 21.78
N ASP A 246 -4.00 22.10 21.50
CA ASP A 246 -4.24 20.92 22.33
C ASP A 246 -3.81 19.66 21.57
N TYR A 247 -2.76 19.01 22.07
CA TYR A 247 -2.13 17.84 21.46
C TYR A 247 -2.69 16.50 21.96
N THR A 248 -3.72 16.48 22.81
CA THR A 248 -4.21 15.24 23.44
C THR A 248 -4.53 14.12 22.43
N LYS A 249 -5.20 14.43 21.31
CA LYS A 249 -5.52 13.41 20.30
C LYS A 249 -4.28 13.03 19.47
N LEU A 250 -3.39 13.99 19.19
CA LEU A 250 -2.12 13.73 18.54
C LEU A 250 -1.25 12.79 19.39
N ASP A 251 -1.14 13.01 20.69
CA ASP A 251 -0.37 12.13 21.57
C ASP A 251 -0.92 10.70 21.58
N ARG A 252 -2.26 10.55 21.65
CA ARG A 252 -2.91 9.24 21.52
C ARG A 252 -2.60 8.57 20.18
N TRP A 253 -2.57 9.33 19.09
CA TRP A 253 -2.19 8.85 17.76
C TRP A 253 -0.72 8.40 17.71
N LEU A 254 0.20 9.20 18.23
CA LEU A 254 1.64 8.91 18.27
C LEU A 254 1.92 7.66 19.11
N ASP A 255 1.24 7.49 20.25
CA ASP A 255 1.35 6.30 21.08
C ASP A 255 0.84 5.04 20.38
N MET A 256 -0.29 5.16 19.65
CA MET A 256 -0.80 4.06 18.81
C MET A 256 0.20 3.69 17.72
N CYS A 257 0.77 4.69 17.03
CA CYS A 257 1.81 4.48 16.02
C CYS A 257 3.03 3.74 16.59
N GLY A 258 3.51 4.18 17.77
CA GLY A 258 4.63 3.52 18.45
C GLY A 258 4.35 2.07 18.84
N ARG A 259 3.16 1.76 19.36
CA ARG A 259 2.75 0.38 19.71
C ARG A 259 2.53 -0.52 18.51
N THR A 260 2.14 0.04 17.37
CA THR A 260 1.84 -0.72 16.14
C THR A 260 3.05 -0.90 15.24
N GLY A 261 4.09 -0.07 15.39
CA GLY A 261 5.35 -0.18 14.63
C GLY A 261 5.51 0.84 13.51
N ILE A 262 4.67 1.88 13.46
CA ILE A 262 4.86 3.03 12.56
C ILE A 262 6.12 3.80 12.99
N LYS A 263 6.92 4.18 12.01
CA LYS A 263 8.24 4.81 12.21
C LYS A 263 8.26 6.30 11.90
N TYR A 264 7.47 6.73 10.92
CA TYR A 264 7.50 8.10 10.40
C TYR A 264 6.09 8.67 10.25
N PHE A 265 5.99 10.00 10.32
CA PHE A 265 4.72 10.74 10.33
C PHE A 265 4.67 11.72 9.18
N GLU A 266 3.81 11.47 8.20
CA GLU A 266 3.50 12.44 7.15
C GLU A 266 2.50 13.45 7.69
N ILE A 267 2.96 14.66 7.98
CA ILE A 267 2.10 15.71 8.49
C ILE A 267 1.19 16.18 7.36
N SER A 268 -0.13 16.10 7.57
CA SER A 268 -1.14 16.53 6.59
C SER A 268 -0.77 17.85 5.91
N HIS A 269 -0.96 17.91 4.59
CA HIS A 269 -0.63 19.06 3.74
C HIS A 269 -1.03 20.39 4.37
N LEU A 270 -0.08 21.34 4.35
CA LEU A 270 -0.29 22.69 4.88
C LEU A 270 -1.18 23.54 3.99
N PHE A 271 -1.37 23.16 2.72
CA PHE A 271 -2.20 23.89 1.76
C PHE A 271 -3.06 22.92 0.94
N THR A 272 -4.09 23.43 0.27
CA THR A 272 -4.97 22.62 -0.58
C THR A 272 -4.23 21.92 -1.72
N GLN A 273 -4.78 20.80 -2.18
CA GLN A 273 -4.31 20.05 -3.36
C GLN A 273 -4.36 20.92 -4.64
N TRP A 274 -3.58 20.54 -5.66
CA TRP A 274 -3.54 21.14 -7.01
C TRP A 274 -3.12 22.61 -7.01
N GLY A 275 -2.03 22.93 -6.31
CA GLY A 275 -1.35 24.21 -6.48
C GLY A 275 -1.30 25.12 -5.26
N ALA A 276 -1.64 24.62 -4.07
CA ALA A 276 -1.43 25.34 -2.80
C ALA A 276 -2.06 26.75 -2.76
N ALA A 277 -3.25 26.92 -3.37
CA ALA A 277 -3.91 28.22 -3.48
C ALA A 277 -4.62 28.66 -2.18
N HIS A 278 -5.10 27.70 -1.39
CA HIS A 278 -5.92 27.95 -0.21
C HIS A 278 -5.44 27.19 1.03
N ALA A 279 -5.98 27.57 2.19
CA ALA A 279 -5.80 26.83 3.42
C ALA A 279 -6.67 25.55 3.45
N PRO A 280 -6.21 24.45 4.07
CA PRO A 280 -7.07 23.33 4.41
C PRO A 280 -8.15 23.75 5.42
N LYS A 281 -9.17 22.91 5.59
CA LYS A 281 -10.19 23.12 6.62
C LYS A 281 -9.57 22.99 8.01
N ILE A 282 -9.68 24.06 8.81
CA ILE A 282 -9.26 24.08 10.21
C ILE A 282 -10.42 24.58 11.07
N VAL A 283 -10.73 23.82 12.11
CA VAL A 283 -11.77 24.13 13.09
C VAL A 283 -11.12 24.50 14.42
N ALA A 284 -11.62 25.55 15.06
CA ALA A 284 -11.14 26.03 16.34
C ALA A 284 -12.29 26.36 17.29
N THR A 285 -12.01 26.31 18.60
CA THR A 285 -12.88 26.91 19.62
C THR A 285 -12.51 28.38 19.75
N VAL A 286 -13.37 29.27 19.26
CA VAL A 286 -13.19 30.74 19.32
C VAL A 286 -14.12 31.28 20.40
N ASP A 287 -13.56 31.83 21.47
CA ASP A 287 -14.30 32.36 22.63
C ASP A 287 -15.37 31.36 23.15
N GLY A 288 -14.99 30.09 23.25
CA GLY A 288 -15.87 29.00 23.74
C GLY A 288 -16.82 28.39 22.70
N VAL A 289 -16.81 28.84 21.44
CA VAL A 289 -17.68 28.33 20.37
C VAL A 289 -16.86 27.70 19.25
N GLU A 290 -17.22 26.48 18.84
CA GLU A 290 -16.58 25.83 17.69
C GLU A 290 -16.93 26.53 16.37
N LYS A 291 -15.90 26.89 15.59
CA LYS A 291 -16.01 27.55 14.29
C LYS A 291 -14.96 27.02 13.32
N ARG A 292 -15.32 26.94 12.04
CA ARG A 292 -14.35 26.81 10.95
C ARG A 292 -13.67 28.17 10.76
N ILE A 293 -12.36 28.23 11.02
CA ILE A 293 -11.57 29.45 10.92
C ILE A 293 -10.78 29.55 9.60
N PHE A 294 -10.51 28.41 8.95
CA PHE A 294 -9.86 28.37 7.64
C PHE A 294 -10.49 27.33 6.71
N GLY A 295 -10.37 27.56 5.40
CA GLY A 295 -10.81 26.64 4.35
C GLY A 295 -10.56 27.20 2.94
N TRP A 296 -11.32 26.73 1.96
CA TRP A 296 -11.21 27.14 0.54
C TRP A 296 -11.37 28.65 0.30
N ASP A 297 -12.05 29.36 1.19
CA ASP A 297 -12.22 30.82 1.15
C ASP A 297 -11.03 31.59 1.74
N THR A 298 -10.03 30.90 2.29
CA THR A 298 -8.80 31.50 2.83
C THR A 298 -7.67 31.42 1.81
N GLU A 299 -7.04 32.55 1.47
CA GLU A 299 -5.84 32.56 0.62
C GLU A 299 -4.64 31.94 1.35
N ALA A 300 -3.94 30.99 0.71
CA ALA A 300 -2.80 30.27 1.29
C ALA A 300 -1.67 31.19 1.80
N ALA A 301 -1.37 32.26 1.07
CA ALA A 301 -0.35 33.24 1.44
C ALA A 301 -0.95 34.54 2.00
N GLY A 302 -2.19 34.49 2.47
CA GLY A 302 -2.86 35.61 3.12
C GLY A 302 -2.27 35.90 4.52
N PRO A 303 -2.40 37.13 5.03
CA PRO A 303 -1.81 37.53 6.31
C PRO A 303 -2.36 36.77 7.52
N GLU A 304 -3.65 36.38 7.48
CA GLU A 304 -4.29 35.63 8.57
C GLU A 304 -3.75 34.21 8.67
N TYR A 305 -3.75 33.46 7.55
CA TYR A 305 -3.26 32.09 7.54
C TYR A 305 -1.74 32.01 7.76
N THR A 306 -1.00 32.98 7.22
CA THR A 306 0.44 33.13 7.50
C THR A 306 0.70 33.29 9.00
N ARG A 307 -0.06 34.15 9.68
CA ARG A 307 0.06 34.33 11.14
C ARG A 307 -0.22 33.02 11.87
N PHE A 308 -1.29 32.32 11.49
CA PHE A 308 -1.63 31.03 12.08
C PHE A 308 -0.48 30.01 11.93
N LEU A 309 0.03 29.80 10.71
CA LEU A 309 1.12 28.85 10.46
C LEU A 309 2.40 29.21 11.21
N ARG A 310 2.71 30.51 11.29
CA ARG A 310 3.88 31.02 12.02
C ARG A 310 3.76 30.89 13.54
N THR A 311 2.55 30.78 14.08
CA THR A 311 2.32 30.45 15.49
C THR A 311 2.28 28.93 15.70
N PHE A 312 1.60 28.21 14.82
CA PHE A 312 1.37 26.77 14.95
C PHE A 312 2.63 25.93 14.75
N ILE A 313 3.38 26.13 13.65
CA ILE A 313 4.48 25.23 13.29
C ILE A 313 5.58 25.23 14.37
N PRO A 314 6.04 26.38 14.92
CA PRO A 314 7.02 26.36 15.99
C PRO A 314 6.54 25.62 17.24
N ASP A 315 5.29 25.86 17.67
CA ASP A 315 4.68 25.21 18.84
C ASP A 315 4.54 23.70 18.64
N PHE A 316 4.07 23.28 17.45
CA PHE A 316 4.00 21.87 17.06
C PHE A 316 5.38 21.21 17.06
N LEU A 317 6.40 21.87 16.50
CA LEU A 317 7.75 21.34 16.47
C LEU A 317 8.35 21.25 17.88
N GLU A 318 8.05 22.19 18.78
CA GLU A 318 8.44 22.12 20.18
C GLU A 318 7.79 20.92 20.88
N HIS A 319 6.48 20.71 20.67
CA HIS A 319 5.77 19.53 21.18
C HIS A 319 6.41 18.24 20.66
N MET A 320 6.65 18.12 19.35
CA MET A 320 7.26 16.93 18.75
C MET A 320 8.70 16.70 19.23
N LYS A 321 9.49 17.76 19.48
CA LYS A 321 10.84 17.67 20.07
C LYS A 321 10.80 17.19 21.50
N SER A 322 9.83 17.66 22.31
CA SER A 322 9.65 17.19 23.69
C SER A 322 9.39 15.68 23.77
N ARG A 323 8.77 15.13 22.72
CA ARG A 323 8.53 13.68 22.52
C ARG A 323 9.70 12.94 21.86
N GLY A 324 10.71 13.65 21.35
CA GLY A 324 11.83 13.06 20.57
C GLY A 324 11.41 12.52 19.20
N LEU A 325 10.34 13.06 18.61
CA LEU A 325 9.72 12.55 17.37
C LEU A 325 9.79 13.54 16.19
N ASP A 326 10.28 14.77 16.39
CA ASP A 326 10.34 15.81 15.37
C ASP A 326 11.10 15.38 14.10
N LYS A 327 12.22 14.66 14.25
CA LYS A 327 13.00 14.14 13.10
C LYS A 327 12.37 12.95 12.38
N ARG A 328 11.23 12.48 12.84
CA ARG A 328 10.41 11.47 12.15
C ARG A 328 9.26 12.09 11.35
N CYS A 329 9.08 13.41 11.43
CA CYS A 329 8.10 14.14 10.65
C CYS A 329 8.57 14.38 9.22
N ILE A 330 7.65 14.17 8.28
CA ILE A 330 7.76 14.53 6.87
C ILE A 330 6.64 15.54 6.61
N PHE A 331 6.98 16.72 6.13
CA PHE A 331 6.03 17.79 5.85
C PHE A 331 5.68 17.83 4.38
N HIS A 332 4.45 18.25 4.09
CA HIS A 332 3.95 18.43 2.74
C HIS A 332 3.41 19.85 2.56
N ILE A 333 3.75 20.48 1.45
CA ILE A 333 3.17 21.78 1.07
C ILE A 333 1.82 21.54 0.41
N SER A 334 1.78 20.73 -0.65
CA SER A 334 0.57 20.49 -1.44
C SER A 334 0.75 19.25 -2.33
N ASP A 335 -0.35 18.53 -2.55
CA ASP A 335 -0.37 17.35 -3.40
C ASP A 335 -0.62 17.71 -4.88
N GLU A 336 0.18 17.10 -5.76
CA GLU A 336 0.15 17.21 -7.22
C GLU A 336 0.06 18.64 -7.83
N PRO A 337 0.91 19.61 -7.42
CA PRO A 337 1.05 20.85 -8.19
C PRO A 337 1.61 20.57 -9.60
N ARG A 338 1.02 21.21 -10.60
CA ARG A 338 1.46 21.16 -12.01
C ARG A 338 2.32 22.37 -12.33
N LEU A 339 2.97 22.37 -13.49
CA LEU A 339 3.87 23.46 -13.88
C LEU A 339 3.17 24.83 -13.89
N GLU A 340 1.89 24.88 -14.25
CA GLU A 340 1.07 26.10 -14.20
C GLU A 340 0.88 26.66 -12.77
N HIS A 341 1.08 25.84 -11.74
CA HIS A 341 0.97 26.22 -10.34
C HIS A 341 2.31 26.63 -9.71
N LEU A 342 3.41 26.66 -10.48
CA LEU A 342 4.76 26.82 -9.93
C LEU A 342 4.94 28.10 -9.11
N GLU A 343 4.42 29.23 -9.60
CA GLU A 343 4.51 30.52 -8.89
C GLU A 343 3.70 30.52 -7.59
N GLN A 344 2.46 30.04 -7.64
CA GLN A 344 1.60 29.97 -6.46
C GLN A 344 2.16 29.00 -5.40
N TYR A 345 2.63 27.82 -5.82
CA TYR A 345 3.28 26.87 -4.92
C TYR A 345 4.52 27.48 -4.26
N ALA A 346 5.36 28.18 -5.03
CA ALA A 346 6.55 28.84 -4.49
C ALA A 346 6.18 29.93 -3.46
N LYS A 347 5.11 30.71 -3.70
CA LYS A 347 4.57 31.70 -2.77
C LYS A 347 4.14 31.04 -1.46
N SER A 348 3.35 29.98 -1.52
CA SER A 348 2.85 29.27 -0.33
C SER A 348 3.98 28.58 0.45
N ARG A 349 4.94 27.96 -0.25
CA ARG A 349 6.13 27.38 0.38
C ARG A 349 6.94 28.43 1.14
N ALA A 350 7.12 29.63 0.57
CA ALA A 350 7.91 30.70 1.19
C ALA A 350 7.36 31.15 2.55
N VAL A 351 6.07 30.94 2.83
CA VAL A 351 5.44 31.24 4.13
C VAL A 351 6.03 30.42 5.27
N VAL A 352 6.44 29.18 5.00
CA VAL A 352 6.84 28.18 6.02
C VAL A 352 8.26 27.66 5.86
N ALA A 353 8.96 28.02 4.78
CA ALA A 353 10.25 27.45 4.43
C ALA A 353 11.31 27.60 5.54
N ASP A 354 11.35 28.75 6.22
CA ASP A 354 12.30 28.99 7.31
C ASP A 354 11.94 28.21 8.59
N LEU A 355 10.66 27.93 8.82
CA LEU A 355 10.18 27.17 9.97
C LEU A 355 10.49 25.67 9.84
N LEU A 356 10.59 25.18 8.60
CA LEU A 356 10.81 23.78 8.26
C LEU A 356 12.27 23.48 7.86
N ASP A 357 13.19 24.40 8.11
CA ASP A 357 14.61 24.18 7.86
C ASP A 357 15.14 22.98 8.69
N GLY A 358 15.90 22.11 8.04
CA GLY A 358 16.40 20.86 8.63
C GLY A 358 15.33 19.77 8.86
N TYR A 359 14.15 19.87 8.24
CA TYR A 359 13.15 18.80 8.16
C TYR A 359 12.95 18.34 6.71
N THR A 360 12.44 17.12 6.56
CA THR A 360 12.06 16.59 5.24
C THR A 360 10.76 17.27 4.79
N VAL A 361 10.82 17.95 3.65
CA VAL A 361 9.65 18.44 2.93
C VAL A 361 9.58 17.67 1.61
N ALA A 362 8.51 16.91 1.42
CA ALA A 362 8.31 16.07 0.25
C ALA A 362 6.93 16.31 -0.33
N ASP A 363 6.75 16.26 -1.65
CA ASP A 363 5.43 16.42 -2.28
C ASP A 363 5.32 15.54 -3.52
N ALA A 364 4.13 15.01 -3.79
CA ALA A 364 3.81 14.34 -5.05
C ALA A 364 3.91 15.34 -6.20
N LEU A 365 5.00 15.24 -6.97
CA LEU A 365 5.37 16.27 -7.94
C LEU A 365 6.14 15.64 -9.11
N SER A 366 5.48 15.60 -10.26
CA SER A 366 6.02 14.95 -11.47
C SER A 366 6.77 15.88 -12.42
N SER A 367 6.70 17.20 -12.23
CA SER A 367 7.45 18.17 -13.06
C SER A 367 8.86 18.41 -12.52
N PHE A 368 9.88 18.00 -13.28
CA PHE A 368 11.29 18.17 -12.91
C PHE A 368 11.69 19.63 -12.61
N GLU A 369 11.00 20.61 -13.20
CA GLU A 369 11.33 22.03 -13.07
C GLU A 369 11.24 22.56 -11.63
N PHE A 370 10.34 22.03 -10.80
CA PHE A 370 10.25 22.43 -9.39
C PHE A 370 11.53 22.08 -8.62
N TRP A 371 12.07 20.88 -8.85
CA TRP A 371 13.35 20.48 -8.24
C TRP A 371 14.52 21.23 -8.88
N GLY A 372 14.54 21.35 -10.22
CA GLY A 372 15.61 22.04 -10.94
C GLY A 372 15.77 23.52 -10.56
N ARG A 373 14.69 24.18 -10.09
CA ARG A 373 14.71 25.55 -9.56
C ARG A 373 14.95 25.63 -8.04
N GLY A 374 15.15 24.51 -7.35
CA GLY A 374 15.32 24.46 -5.89
C GLY A 374 14.05 24.79 -5.09
N ILE A 375 12.88 24.72 -5.74
CA ILE A 375 11.58 25.00 -5.10
C ILE A 375 11.16 23.82 -4.23
N VAL A 376 11.45 22.59 -4.65
CA VAL A 376 11.18 21.37 -3.87
C VAL A 376 12.48 20.63 -3.58
N SER A 377 12.68 20.24 -2.32
CA SER A 377 13.86 19.49 -1.88
C SER A 377 13.74 18.00 -2.14
N THR A 378 12.57 17.40 -1.84
CA THR A 378 12.32 15.97 -2.00
C THR A 378 11.11 15.71 -2.93
N PRO A 379 11.28 15.74 -4.25
CA PRO A 379 10.18 15.48 -5.17
C PRO A 379 9.78 14.00 -5.10
N ILE A 380 8.48 13.72 -5.18
CA ILE A 380 7.92 12.38 -5.33
C ILE A 380 7.26 12.30 -6.72
N PRO A 381 8.01 12.11 -7.81
CA PRO A 381 7.44 11.98 -9.15
C PRO A 381 6.69 10.66 -9.34
N SER A 382 5.66 10.68 -10.19
CA SER A 382 5.01 9.46 -10.64
C SER A 382 6.02 8.60 -11.42
N ASN A 383 5.87 7.28 -11.34
CA ASN A 383 6.88 6.36 -11.85
C ASN A 383 7.08 6.44 -13.37
N ASN A 384 6.10 6.90 -14.15
CA ASN A 384 6.23 7.15 -15.58
C ASN A 384 6.89 8.51 -15.89
N HIS A 385 7.05 9.40 -14.91
CA HIS A 385 7.73 10.69 -15.01
C HIS A 385 9.06 10.76 -14.22
N ILE A 386 9.53 9.63 -13.67
CA ILE A 386 10.72 9.58 -12.79
C ILE A 386 12.06 9.77 -13.52
N GLU A 387 12.12 9.46 -14.82
CA GLU A 387 13.38 9.38 -15.60
C GLU A 387 14.27 10.65 -15.54
N PRO A 388 13.75 11.89 -15.66
CA PRO A 388 14.56 13.09 -15.51
C PRO A 388 15.23 13.19 -14.13
N PHE A 389 14.54 12.77 -13.07
CA PHE A 389 15.04 12.78 -11.70
C PHE A 389 16.12 11.72 -11.49
N LEU A 390 15.98 10.54 -12.11
CA LEU A 390 17.02 9.49 -12.12
C LEU A 390 18.30 9.98 -12.82
N LYS A 391 18.16 10.62 -13.98
CA LYS A 391 19.30 11.19 -14.73
C LYS A 391 20.04 12.26 -13.91
N ALA A 392 19.30 13.08 -13.18
CA ALA A 392 19.85 14.09 -12.29
C ALA A 392 20.41 13.52 -10.97
N LYS A 393 20.23 12.22 -10.69
CA LYS A 393 20.63 11.55 -9.44
C LYS A 393 20.13 12.27 -8.21
N VAL A 394 18.84 12.64 -8.21
CA VAL A 394 18.21 13.34 -7.09
C VAL A 394 18.40 12.50 -5.80
N PRO A 395 19.01 13.07 -4.75
CA PRO A 395 19.28 12.33 -3.53
C PRO A 395 17.98 12.00 -2.78
N GLY A 396 17.89 10.78 -2.25
CA GLY A 396 16.72 10.37 -1.48
C GLY A 396 15.42 10.39 -2.29
N LEU A 397 15.47 10.10 -3.60
CA LEU A 397 14.32 10.15 -4.50
C LEU A 397 13.23 9.16 -4.09
N TRP A 398 11.98 9.63 -4.06
CA TRP A 398 10.80 8.79 -3.90
C TRP A 398 10.07 8.63 -5.23
N THR A 399 9.08 7.75 -5.27
CA THR A 399 8.15 7.69 -6.41
C THR A 399 6.76 7.24 -5.98
N TYR A 400 5.78 7.41 -6.86
CA TYR A 400 4.42 6.91 -6.67
C TYR A 400 3.83 6.38 -7.97
N TYR A 401 2.72 5.66 -7.86
CA TYR A 401 1.78 5.46 -8.95
C TYR A 401 0.36 5.77 -8.45
N CYS A 402 -0.54 6.11 -9.36
CA CYS A 402 -1.97 6.30 -9.13
C CYS A 402 -2.77 5.79 -10.35
N CYS A 403 -4.01 6.26 -10.51
CA CYS A 403 -4.88 5.91 -11.62
C CYS A 403 -4.26 6.15 -13.01
N SER A 404 -3.30 7.08 -13.15
CA SER A 404 -2.76 7.47 -14.45
C SER A 404 -1.69 6.51 -15.01
N GLN A 405 -1.09 5.67 -14.16
CA GLN A 405 0.05 4.81 -14.52
C GLN A 405 -0.42 3.44 -15.02
N GLY A 406 -1.08 3.42 -16.18
CA GLY A 406 -1.65 2.20 -16.80
C GLY A 406 -0.79 1.54 -17.88
N VAL A 407 0.25 2.20 -18.40
CA VAL A 407 1.00 1.75 -19.58
C VAL A 407 2.49 1.61 -19.27
N ASP A 408 3.09 0.46 -19.62
CA ASP A 408 4.50 0.07 -19.52
C ASP A 408 5.12 0.04 -18.10
N VAL A 409 4.49 0.68 -17.13
CA VAL A 409 4.98 0.86 -15.77
C VAL A 409 4.33 -0.12 -14.78
N SER A 410 4.98 -0.30 -13.62
CA SER A 410 4.37 -1.02 -12.49
C SER A 410 3.17 -0.26 -11.94
N ASN A 411 2.10 -0.98 -11.64
CA ASN A 411 0.95 -0.50 -10.87
C ASN A 411 0.16 -1.72 -10.34
N ARG A 412 -1.02 -1.53 -9.75
CA ARG A 412 -1.78 -2.57 -9.06
C ARG A 412 -3.28 -2.51 -9.27
N PHE A 413 -3.78 -2.28 -10.50
CA PHE A 413 -5.22 -2.42 -10.75
C PHE A 413 -5.66 -3.88 -10.63
N PHE A 414 -6.96 -4.14 -10.42
CA PHE A 414 -7.52 -5.50 -10.35
C PHE A 414 -7.15 -6.31 -11.59
N ALA A 415 -7.19 -5.68 -12.75
CA ALA A 415 -6.89 -6.29 -14.04
C ALA A 415 -5.41 -6.52 -14.32
N MET A 416 -4.50 -5.98 -13.52
CA MET A 416 -3.06 -6.20 -13.72
C MET A 416 -2.61 -7.51 -13.08
N PRO A 417 -1.66 -8.24 -13.68
CA PRO A 417 -1.07 -9.42 -13.06
C PRO A 417 -0.29 -9.05 -11.80
N GLY A 418 -0.21 -9.94 -10.81
CA GLY A 418 0.55 -9.70 -9.58
C GLY A 418 2.04 -9.46 -9.83
N ALA A 419 2.59 -10.09 -10.89
CA ALA A 419 3.96 -9.88 -11.34
C ALA A 419 4.25 -8.40 -11.68
N ARG A 420 3.28 -7.70 -12.31
CA ARG A 420 3.41 -6.28 -12.64
C ARG A 420 3.53 -5.41 -11.40
N THR A 421 2.81 -5.75 -10.32
CA THR A 421 2.90 -5.06 -9.03
C THR A 421 4.21 -5.38 -8.30
N ARG A 422 4.62 -6.66 -8.26
CA ARG A 422 5.84 -7.10 -7.55
C ARG A 422 7.13 -6.58 -8.20
N ALA A 423 7.10 -6.34 -9.52
CA ALA A 423 8.26 -5.88 -10.29
C ALA A 423 8.89 -4.59 -9.78
N ILE A 424 8.11 -3.72 -9.12
CA ILE A 424 8.60 -2.46 -8.59
C ILE A 424 9.74 -2.61 -7.59
N GLY A 425 9.85 -3.76 -6.89
CA GLY A 425 10.93 -4.04 -5.93
C GLY A 425 12.32 -3.98 -6.58
N MET A 426 12.44 -4.48 -7.81
CA MET A 426 13.69 -4.46 -8.60
C MET A 426 14.02 -3.07 -9.13
N GLN A 427 12.99 -2.25 -9.39
CA GLN A 427 13.16 -0.86 -9.79
C GLN A 427 13.63 -0.03 -8.58
N PHE A 428 13.01 -0.21 -7.42
CA PHE A 428 13.46 0.38 -6.17
C PHE A 428 14.92 0.02 -5.91
N TYR A 429 15.20 -1.29 -5.84
CA TYR A 429 16.41 -1.97 -6.33
C TYR A 429 17.55 -1.13 -6.91
N LYS A 430 17.54 -1.19 -8.24
CA LYS A 430 18.51 -0.61 -9.15
C LYS A 430 18.68 0.89 -8.97
N TYR A 431 17.62 1.62 -8.64
CA TYR A 431 17.63 3.09 -8.64
C TYR A 431 17.78 3.74 -7.26
N ASP A 432 18.01 2.96 -6.19
CA ASP A 432 18.13 3.46 -4.82
C ASP A 432 16.97 4.36 -4.39
N ILE A 433 15.75 3.97 -4.77
CA ILE A 433 14.56 4.70 -4.38
C ILE A 433 14.42 4.65 -2.86
N ALA A 434 14.35 5.82 -2.23
CA ALA A 434 14.32 5.97 -0.78
C ALA A 434 12.91 5.85 -0.22
N GLY A 435 11.87 6.13 -1.01
CA GLY A 435 10.50 5.98 -0.56
C GLY A 435 9.47 5.79 -1.65
N PHE A 436 8.31 5.31 -1.23
CA PHE A 436 7.17 5.05 -2.10
C PHE A 436 5.88 5.57 -1.46
N LEU A 437 5.06 6.20 -2.29
CA LEU A 437 3.75 6.73 -1.93
C LEU A 437 2.64 6.10 -2.77
N GLN A 438 1.48 5.86 -2.15
CA GLN A 438 0.22 5.67 -2.88
C GLN A 438 -0.95 6.28 -2.10
N TRP A 439 -1.88 6.93 -2.80
CA TRP A 439 -2.90 7.78 -2.18
C TRP A 439 -4.11 7.03 -1.58
N GLY A 440 -4.33 5.78 -1.98
CA GLY A 440 -5.49 4.95 -1.70
C GLY A 440 -5.16 3.69 -0.90
N TYR A 441 -4.96 3.82 0.41
CA TYR A 441 -5.01 2.66 1.31
C TYR A 441 -6.45 2.19 1.51
N ASN A 442 -7.34 3.12 1.88
CA ASN A 442 -8.74 2.86 2.20
C ASN A 442 -9.66 4.04 1.79
N PHE A 443 -9.43 4.69 0.65
CA PHE A 443 -10.29 5.77 0.18
C PHE A 443 -11.62 5.19 -0.33
N TYR A 444 -12.69 5.38 0.43
CA TYR A 444 -14.04 4.84 0.15
C TYR A 444 -15.04 5.94 -0.23
N PHE A 445 -14.56 7.04 -0.79
CA PHE A 445 -15.39 8.08 -1.41
C PHE A 445 -15.23 8.04 -2.94
N ASN A 446 -16.07 8.78 -3.65
CA ASN A 446 -15.89 9.04 -5.08
C ASN A 446 -14.98 10.25 -5.31
N GLN A 447 -14.77 10.60 -6.59
CA GLN A 447 -14.03 11.78 -6.99
C GLN A 447 -14.49 13.02 -6.22
N PHE A 448 -13.52 13.79 -5.72
CA PHE A 448 -13.75 15.02 -4.96
C PHE A 448 -14.50 14.82 -3.63
N SER A 449 -14.62 13.57 -3.19
CA SER A 449 -15.33 13.19 -1.96
C SER A 449 -16.78 13.67 -1.92
N CYS A 450 -17.47 13.69 -3.07
CA CYS A 450 -18.86 14.13 -3.18
C CYS A 450 -19.85 13.13 -2.56
N ASP A 451 -19.58 11.83 -2.68
CA ASP A 451 -20.43 10.74 -2.21
C ASP A 451 -19.61 9.58 -1.63
N ARG A 452 -20.31 8.71 -0.91
CA ARG A 452 -19.78 7.52 -0.26
C ARG A 452 -19.84 6.33 -1.20
N VAL A 453 -18.84 5.46 -1.13
CA VAL A 453 -18.71 4.28 -1.98
C VAL A 453 -18.62 3.03 -1.11
N ASN A 454 -19.38 1.99 -1.47
CA ASN A 454 -19.21 0.68 -0.84
C ASN A 454 -18.11 -0.10 -1.61
N PRO A 455 -16.92 -0.32 -1.02
CA PRO A 455 -15.80 -0.95 -1.72
C PRO A 455 -16.06 -2.40 -2.17
N TYR A 456 -17.08 -3.07 -1.62
CA TYR A 456 -17.48 -4.41 -2.07
C TYR A 456 -18.36 -4.41 -3.33
N LEU A 457 -18.97 -3.28 -3.67
CA LEU A 457 -19.90 -3.15 -4.80
C LEU A 457 -19.32 -2.31 -5.93
N ASP A 458 -18.55 -1.28 -5.58
CA ASP A 458 -17.90 -0.39 -6.52
C ASP A 458 -16.43 -0.19 -6.13
N SER A 459 -15.55 -0.65 -7.00
CA SER A 459 -14.10 -0.57 -6.87
C SER A 459 -13.48 0.64 -7.58
N THR A 460 -14.31 1.46 -8.23
CA THR A 460 -13.89 2.54 -9.14
C THR A 460 -14.07 3.94 -8.55
N GLY A 461 -14.73 4.06 -7.39
CA GLY A 461 -15.05 5.34 -6.80
C GLY A 461 -16.04 6.14 -7.64
N GLY A 462 -17.11 5.51 -8.14
CA GLY A 462 -18.07 6.13 -9.06
C GLY A 462 -17.49 6.41 -10.46
N TYR A 463 -16.71 5.48 -11.01
CA TYR A 463 -15.98 5.60 -12.28
C TYR A 463 -14.89 6.69 -12.30
N PHE A 464 -14.43 7.12 -11.11
CA PHE A 464 -13.33 8.05 -10.96
C PHE A 464 -12.00 7.43 -11.42
N VAL A 465 -11.70 6.23 -10.92
CA VAL A 465 -10.42 5.55 -11.13
C VAL A 465 -10.61 4.08 -11.52
N PRO A 466 -9.62 3.45 -12.18
CA PRO A 466 -9.70 2.02 -12.47
C PRO A 466 -9.81 1.20 -11.19
N SER A 467 -10.51 0.08 -11.28
CA SER A 467 -10.71 -0.83 -10.16
C SER A 467 -9.40 -1.20 -9.48
N GLY A 468 -9.29 -0.87 -8.19
CA GLY A 468 -8.12 -1.15 -7.35
C GLY A 468 -7.13 0.01 -7.16
N ASP A 469 -7.41 1.21 -7.64
CA ASP A 469 -6.57 2.37 -7.33
C ASP A 469 -6.91 3.04 -5.99
N ALA A 470 -8.21 3.26 -5.70
CA ALA A 470 -8.66 4.01 -4.52
C ALA A 470 -8.40 3.31 -3.16
N TYR A 471 -8.26 1.99 -3.14
CA TYR A 471 -8.01 1.25 -1.92
C TYR A 471 -7.22 -0.04 -2.17
N SER A 472 -6.51 -0.50 -1.15
CA SER A 472 -5.77 -1.77 -1.15
C SER A 472 -6.13 -2.69 0.01
N VAL A 473 -7.03 -2.25 0.90
CA VAL A 473 -7.66 -3.08 1.92
C VAL A 473 -9.17 -2.92 1.87
N TYR A 474 -9.89 -3.92 2.41
CA TYR A 474 -11.34 -3.91 2.52
C TYR A 474 -11.77 -3.81 3.99
N PRO A 475 -12.89 -3.15 4.30
CA PRO A 475 -13.38 -3.04 5.66
C PRO A 475 -14.17 -4.30 6.08
N SER A 476 -13.72 -5.02 7.10
CA SER A 476 -14.50 -6.14 7.67
C SER A 476 -15.61 -5.63 8.59
N HIS A 477 -16.63 -6.45 8.85
CA HIS A 477 -17.73 -6.06 9.75
C HIS A 477 -17.28 -5.77 11.20
N ASP A 478 -16.20 -6.40 11.67
CA ASP A 478 -15.70 -6.28 13.05
C ASP A 478 -14.76 -5.07 13.24
N GLY A 479 -14.49 -4.30 12.18
CA GLY A 479 -13.63 -3.12 12.24
C GLY A 479 -12.16 -3.42 12.01
N ARG A 480 -11.83 -4.57 11.42
CA ARG A 480 -10.49 -4.90 10.91
C ARG A 480 -10.37 -4.54 9.43
N ALA A 481 -9.13 -4.43 8.95
CA ALA A 481 -8.84 -4.38 7.53
C ALA A 481 -8.59 -5.81 7.01
N LEU A 482 -9.23 -6.16 5.89
CA LEU A 482 -8.95 -7.37 5.13
C LEU A 482 -7.98 -7.00 4.00
N GLU A 483 -6.94 -7.82 3.83
CA GLU A 483 -5.93 -7.60 2.79
C GLU A 483 -6.52 -7.90 1.40
N SER A 484 -6.07 -7.14 0.39
CA SER A 484 -6.19 -7.55 -1.00
C SER A 484 -5.00 -8.41 -1.42
N MET A 485 -5.09 -9.13 -2.54
CA MET A 485 -3.93 -9.74 -3.17
C MET A 485 -2.87 -8.68 -3.50
N ARG A 486 -3.30 -7.50 -3.96
CA ARG A 486 -2.43 -6.41 -4.41
C ARG A 486 -1.56 -5.82 -3.31
N ILE A 487 -2.08 -5.63 -2.09
CA ILE A 487 -1.26 -5.14 -0.98
C ILE A 487 -0.20 -6.17 -0.60
N VAL A 488 -0.53 -7.47 -0.69
CA VAL A 488 0.43 -8.55 -0.44
C VAL A 488 1.48 -8.63 -1.55
N HIS A 489 1.11 -8.51 -2.83
CA HIS A 489 2.05 -8.46 -3.96
C HIS A 489 3.01 -7.26 -3.84
N PHE A 490 2.51 -6.11 -3.40
CA PHE A 490 3.37 -4.95 -3.12
C PHE A 490 4.30 -5.22 -1.93
N PHE A 491 3.81 -5.87 -0.87
CA PHE A 491 4.66 -6.27 0.26
C PHE A 491 5.75 -7.28 -0.15
N GLU A 492 5.43 -8.25 -1.01
CA GLU A 492 6.42 -9.15 -1.61
C GLU A 492 7.50 -8.36 -2.36
N ALA A 493 7.15 -7.29 -3.09
CA ALA A 493 8.13 -6.40 -3.74
C ALA A 493 9.09 -5.75 -2.73
N LEU A 494 8.58 -5.37 -1.54
CA LEU A 494 9.41 -4.82 -0.47
C LEU A 494 10.34 -5.89 0.15
N GLN A 495 9.86 -7.13 0.29
CA GLN A 495 10.68 -8.25 0.74
C GLN A 495 11.78 -8.58 -0.27
N ASP A 496 11.46 -8.56 -1.57
CA ASP A 496 12.42 -8.74 -2.65
C ASP A 496 13.53 -7.68 -2.60
N ARG A 497 13.15 -6.39 -2.43
CA ARG A 497 14.13 -5.31 -2.22
C ARG A 497 15.06 -5.59 -1.03
N ARG A 498 14.50 -6.02 0.10
CA ARG A 498 15.28 -6.33 1.33
C ARG A 498 16.24 -7.49 1.10
N ALA A 499 15.84 -8.50 0.34
CA ALA A 499 16.71 -9.61 -0.02
C ALA A 499 17.81 -9.19 -1.01
N MET A 500 17.50 -8.32 -1.98
CA MET A 500 18.50 -7.73 -2.88
C MET A 500 19.50 -6.86 -2.10
N ASP A 501 19.05 -6.11 -1.09
CA ASP A 501 19.91 -5.37 -0.17
C ASP A 501 20.85 -6.30 0.60
N LEU A 502 20.37 -7.44 1.09
CA LEU A 502 21.20 -8.47 1.73
C LEU A 502 22.21 -9.06 0.75
N CYS A 503 21.76 -9.48 -0.44
CA CYS A 503 22.62 -10.04 -1.47
C CYS A 503 23.71 -9.04 -1.90
N GLY A 504 23.35 -7.75 -1.98
CA GLY A 504 24.27 -6.66 -2.30
C GLY A 504 25.36 -6.45 -1.24
N GLN A 505 25.11 -6.78 0.03
CA GLN A 505 26.14 -6.74 1.09
C GLN A 505 27.23 -7.80 0.86
N TYR A 506 26.89 -8.93 0.24
CA TYR A 506 27.86 -9.99 -0.06
C TYR A 506 28.59 -9.77 -1.39
N TYR A 507 27.89 -9.29 -2.41
CA TYR A 507 28.38 -9.33 -3.79
C TYR A 507 28.45 -7.97 -4.50
N GLY A 508 28.01 -6.89 -3.86
CA GLY A 508 27.90 -5.57 -4.48
C GLY A 508 26.63 -5.40 -5.32
N LYS A 509 26.18 -4.16 -5.44
CA LYS A 509 24.91 -3.81 -6.11
C LYS A 509 24.95 -4.13 -7.60
N GLU A 510 26.06 -3.84 -8.27
CA GLU A 510 26.24 -4.02 -9.70
C GLU A 510 26.06 -5.47 -10.11
N ARG A 511 26.59 -6.41 -9.32
CA ARG A 511 26.41 -7.85 -9.57
C ARG A 511 24.96 -8.27 -9.38
N VAL A 512 24.30 -7.82 -8.32
CA VAL A 512 22.88 -8.13 -8.08
C VAL A 512 22.02 -7.63 -9.24
N VAL A 513 22.22 -6.38 -9.68
CA VAL A 513 21.50 -5.84 -10.85
C VAL A 513 21.76 -6.66 -12.10
N ALA A 514 23.01 -6.99 -12.40
CA ALA A 514 23.36 -7.78 -13.59
C ALA A 514 22.69 -9.17 -13.59
N GLU A 515 22.58 -9.83 -12.43
CA GLU A 515 21.92 -11.13 -12.30
C GLU A 515 20.42 -11.04 -12.52
N MET A 516 19.76 -9.98 -12.03
CA MET A 516 18.35 -9.73 -12.32
C MET A 516 18.13 -9.44 -13.82
N GLU A 517 18.94 -8.55 -14.41
CA GLU A 517 18.79 -8.15 -15.81
C GLU A 517 19.11 -9.26 -16.80
N ARG A 518 19.88 -10.27 -16.39
CA ARG A 518 20.08 -11.49 -17.19
C ARG A 518 18.79 -12.27 -17.42
N ILE A 519 17.83 -12.18 -16.49
CA ILE A 519 16.59 -12.95 -16.51
C ILE A 519 15.48 -12.15 -17.20
N ILE A 520 15.30 -10.88 -16.79
CA ILE A 520 14.16 -10.04 -17.23
C ILE A 520 14.54 -8.95 -18.24
N GLY A 521 15.81 -8.93 -18.65
CA GLY A 521 16.37 -7.84 -19.44
C GLY A 521 16.55 -6.56 -18.62
N GLU A 522 16.82 -5.47 -19.32
CA GLU A 522 17.09 -4.17 -18.68
C GLU A 522 15.93 -3.72 -17.79
N ILE A 523 16.24 -3.42 -16.53
CA ILE A 523 15.28 -2.91 -15.54
C ILE A 523 15.15 -1.40 -15.71
N LYS A 524 13.94 -0.92 -16.01
CA LYS A 524 13.59 0.51 -16.08
C LYS A 524 12.21 0.72 -15.46
N PHE A 525 11.88 1.94 -15.07
CA PHE A 525 10.50 2.25 -14.65
C PHE A 525 9.51 2.20 -15.82
N SER A 526 9.94 2.62 -17.01
CA SER A 526 9.16 2.60 -18.26
C SER A 526 9.09 1.22 -18.93
N LYS A 527 9.39 0.14 -18.21
CA LYS A 527 9.31 -1.23 -18.71
C LYS A 527 9.10 -2.18 -17.55
N CYS A 528 7.94 -2.81 -17.49
CA CYS A 528 7.57 -3.69 -16.39
C CYS A 528 7.41 -5.14 -16.86
N PRO A 529 8.16 -6.11 -16.28
CA PRO A 529 7.90 -7.52 -16.53
C PRO A 529 6.49 -7.92 -16.06
N GLY A 530 5.82 -8.75 -16.86
CA GLY A 530 4.41 -9.11 -16.65
C GLY A 530 4.16 -10.54 -16.20
N ARG A 531 5.21 -11.39 -16.15
CA ARG A 531 5.06 -12.84 -15.98
C ARG A 531 5.51 -13.33 -14.62
N SER A 532 4.69 -14.12 -13.95
CA SER A 532 5.00 -14.69 -12.64
C SER A 532 6.29 -15.50 -12.64
N GLU A 533 6.55 -16.29 -13.69
CA GLU A 533 7.76 -17.11 -13.79
C GLU A 533 9.05 -16.30 -13.78
N GLU A 534 9.06 -15.14 -14.46
CA GLU A 534 10.21 -14.25 -14.56
C GLU A 534 10.57 -13.64 -13.20
N LEU A 535 9.55 -13.16 -12.48
CA LEU A 535 9.71 -12.56 -11.15
C LEU A 535 10.20 -13.58 -10.13
N LEU A 536 9.65 -14.79 -10.17
CA LEU A 536 10.08 -15.88 -9.30
C LEU A 536 11.50 -16.33 -9.63
N ALA A 537 11.86 -16.43 -10.92
CA ALA A 537 13.22 -16.78 -11.32
C ALA A 537 14.25 -15.76 -10.82
N VAL A 538 13.93 -14.46 -10.88
CA VAL A 538 14.78 -13.42 -10.27
C VAL A 538 14.91 -13.64 -8.77
N ARG A 539 13.80 -13.84 -8.06
CA ARG A 539 13.84 -14.01 -6.60
C ARG A 539 14.64 -15.25 -6.18
N GLU A 540 14.44 -16.37 -6.88
CA GLU A 540 15.20 -17.61 -6.66
C GLU A 540 16.69 -17.41 -6.94
N ARG A 541 17.05 -16.67 -7.99
CA ARG A 541 18.47 -16.35 -8.26
C ARG A 541 19.10 -15.55 -7.11
N ILE A 542 18.39 -14.57 -6.56
CA ILE A 542 18.84 -13.81 -5.38
C ILE A 542 19.00 -14.72 -4.17
N ASN A 543 18.04 -15.61 -3.93
CA ASN A 543 18.08 -16.57 -2.83
C ASN A 543 19.25 -17.55 -2.96
N GLN A 544 19.52 -18.08 -4.15
CA GLN A 544 20.68 -18.93 -4.42
C GLN A 544 21.99 -18.23 -4.07
N LEU A 545 22.18 -16.99 -4.52
CA LEU A 545 23.38 -16.20 -4.19
C LEU A 545 23.54 -16.00 -2.69
N ILE A 546 22.45 -15.68 -1.98
CA ILE A 546 22.48 -15.53 -0.52
C ILE A 546 22.84 -16.88 0.14
N SER A 547 22.25 -17.98 -0.32
CA SER A 547 22.54 -19.34 0.17
C SER A 547 24.02 -19.68 0.00
N GLU A 548 24.59 -19.45 -1.18
CA GLU A 548 26.03 -19.63 -1.46
C GLU A 548 26.90 -18.81 -0.49
N ALA A 549 26.50 -17.56 -0.19
CA ALA A 549 27.25 -16.67 0.68
C ALA A 549 27.25 -17.10 2.15
N VAL A 550 26.18 -17.75 2.63
CA VAL A 550 26.06 -18.22 4.02
C VAL A 550 26.49 -19.67 4.22
N GLY A 551 27.10 -20.28 3.21
CA GLY A 551 27.61 -21.66 3.27
C GLY A 551 26.51 -22.72 3.20
N GLY A 552 25.44 -22.42 2.44
CA GLY A 552 24.35 -23.35 2.15
C GLY A 552 24.75 -24.54 1.27
#